data_AF-A0A2P5BYQ4-F1
#
_entry.id   AF-A0A2P5BYQ4-F1
#
_cell.length_a   1.000
_cell.length_b   1.000
_cell.length_c   1.000
_cell.angle_alpha   90.00
_cell.angle_beta   90.00
_cell.angle_gamma   90.00
#
_symmetry.space_group_name_H-M   'P 1'
#
loop_
_entity.id
_entity.type
_entity.pdbx_description
1 polymer ?
#
loop_
_entity_poly.entity_id
_entity_poly.type
_entity_poly.pdbx_seq_one_letter_code
_entity_poly.pdbx_strand_id
1 'polypeptide(L)'
;MAELTTVTDHINTLNTLFSQLTPMEHKIEDNERVEILLQSLPDSYDQLIINVTSNATTLVFNDLTAVVLEEENRRKNKEDRLASSQQ
;
A
#
# COMPACT_ATOMS: atom_id res chain seq x y z
N MET A 1 -10.12 0.82 -2.86
CA MET A 1 -9.92 -0.65 -2.85
C MET A 1 -10.97 -1.28 -1.94
N ALA A 2 -11.56 -2.43 -2.28
CA ALA A 2 -12.40 -3.17 -1.33
C ALA A 2 -11.51 -3.88 -0.30
N GLU A 3 -11.92 -3.93 0.97
CA GLU A 3 -11.10 -4.53 2.05
C GLU A 3 -10.77 -6.03 1.85
N LEU A 4 -11.44 -6.68 0.90
CA LEU A 4 -11.22 -8.10 0.55
C LEU A 4 -10.06 -8.32 -0.44
N THR A 5 -9.60 -7.27 -1.10
CA THR A 5 -8.45 -7.33 -2.01
C THR A 5 -7.19 -7.17 -1.17
N THR A 6 -6.20 -8.06 -1.32
CA THR A 6 -4.93 -7.86 -0.62
C THR A 6 -4.25 -6.61 -1.17
N VAL A 7 -3.69 -5.81 -0.27
CA VAL A 7 -2.88 -4.65 -0.62
C VAL A 7 -1.65 -5.07 -1.43
N THR A 8 -1.14 -6.27 -1.18
CA THR A 8 -0.08 -6.88 -2.01
C THR A 8 -0.49 -7.02 -3.48
N ASP A 9 -1.65 -7.63 -3.77
CA ASP A 9 -2.17 -7.77 -5.14
C ASP A 9 -2.41 -6.41 -5.80
N HIS A 10 -2.92 -5.45 -5.03
CA HIS A 10 -3.15 -4.09 -5.51
C HIS A 10 -1.84 -3.37 -5.88
N ILE A 11 -0.81 -3.45 -5.04
CA ILE A 11 0.53 -2.89 -5.34
C ILE A 11 1.11 -3.53 -6.60
N ASN A 12 0.98 -4.85 -6.77
CA ASN A 12 1.44 -5.55 -7.98
C ASN A 12 0.69 -5.09 -9.23
N THR A 13 -0.62 -4.83 -9.11
CA THR A 13 -1.44 -4.28 -10.18
C THR A 13 -0.96 -2.89 -10.57
N LEU A 14 -0.74 -2.00 -9.59
CA LEU A 14 -0.20 -0.65 -9.83
C LEU A 14 1.18 -0.70 -10.51
N ASN A 15 2.10 -1.55 -10.03
CA ASN A 15 3.42 -1.73 -10.64
C ASN A 15 3.35 -2.21 -12.09
N THR A 16 2.40 -3.11 -12.38
CA THR A 16 2.15 -3.59 -13.75
C THR A 16 1.65 -2.45 -14.63
N LEU A 17 0.70 -1.64 -14.14
CA LEU A 17 0.19 -0.46 -14.86
C LEU A 17 1.31 0.56 -15.13
N PHE A 18 2.11 0.91 -14.14
CA PHE A 18 3.24 1.83 -14.32
C PHE A 18 4.26 1.31 -15.34
N SER A 19 4.52 0.00 -15.34
CA SER A 19 5.40 -0.64 -16.31
C SER A 19 4.83 -0.60 -17.74
N GLN A 20 3.52 -0.73 -17.90
CA GLN A 20 2.83 -0.63 -19.20
C GLN A 20 2.75 0.80 -19.74
N LEU A 21 2.68 1.81 -18.87
CA LEU A 21 2.65 3.23 -19.26
C LEU A 21 4.04 3.76 -19.64
N THR A 22 5.09 3.20 -19.07
CA THR A 22 6.50 3.58 -19.37
C THR A 22 6.85 3.57 -20.87
N PRO A 23 6.56 2.51 -21.65
CA PRO A 23 6.84 2.49 -23.09
C PRO A 23 5.93 3.41 -23.92
N MET A 24 4.84 3.93 -23.35
CA MET A 24 3.97 4.90 -24.00
C MET A 24 4.46 6.35 -23.80
N GLU A 25 5.69 6.53 -23.30
CA GLU A 25 6.26 7.83 -22.88
C GLU A 25 5.51 8.51 -21.72
N HIS A 26 4.57 7.79 -21.07
CA HIS A 26 3.83 8.25 -19.89
C HIS A 26 4.48 7.70 -18.62
N LYS A 27 5.72 8.12 -18.37
CA LYS A 27 6.43 7.71 -17.15
C LYS A 27 5.85 8.45 -15.95
N ILE A 28 5.13 7.70 -15.11
CA ILE A 28 4.67 8.19 -13.80
C ILE A 28 5.87 8.36 -12.87
N GLU A 29 6.06 9.57 -12.35
CA GLU A 29 7.14 9.91 -11.43
C GLU A 29 6.94 9.23 -10.07
N ASP A 30 8.03 9.07 -9.30
CA ASP A 30 7.98 8.35 -8.03
C ASP A 30 7.00 8.99 -7.03
N ASN A 31 6.98 10.33 -6.97
CA ASN A 31 6.04 11.09 -6.15
C ASN A 31 4.58 10.82 -6.55
N GLU A 32 4.27 10.81 -7.85
CA GLU A 32 2.92 10.49 -8.33
C GLU A 32 2.53 9.06 -7.98
N ARG A 33 3.47 8.10 -8.06
CA ARG A 33 3.21 6.71 -7.64
C ARG A 33 2.91 6.60 -6.15
N VAL A 34 3.60 7.39 -5.32
CA VAL A 34 3.32 7.51 -3.89
C VAL A 34 1.92 8.05 -3.65
N GLU A 35 1.54 9.15 -4.31
CA GLU A 35 0.21 9.74 -4.18
C GLU A 35 -0.88 8.75 -4.61
N ILE A 36 -0.72 8.09 -5.76
CA ILE A 36 -1.64 7.07 -6.27
C ILE A 36 -1.79 5.93 -5.26
N LEU A 37 -0.69 5.45 -4.68
CA LEU A 37 -0.75 4.39 -3.69
C LEU A 37 -1.51 4.84 -2.44
N LEU A 38 -1.16 6.00 -1.85
CA LEU A 38 -1.81 6.54 -0.66
C LEU A 38 -3.32 6.71 -0.85
N GLN A 39 -3.76 7.26 -1.99
CA GLN A 39 -5.19 7.46 -2.29
C GLN A 39 -5.94 6.17 -2.62
N SER A 40 -5.23 5.09 -2.96
CA SER A 40 -5.84 3.83 -3.35
C SER A 40 -6.05 2.84 -2.19
N LEU A 41 -5.36 3.08 -1.07
CA LEU A 41 -5.48 2.28 0.16
C LEU A 41 -6.90 2.38 0.74
N PRO A 42 -7.37 1.32 1.44
CA PRO A 42 -8.68 1.37 2.08
C PRO A 42 -8.61 2.19 3.37
N ASP A 43 -9.76 2.71 3.81
CA ASP A 43 -9.90 3.57 4.99
C ASP A 43 -9.31 2.94 6.27
N SER A 44 -9.29 1.61 6.37
CA SER A 44 -8.68 0.94 7.51
C SER A 44 -7.17 1.24 7.63
N TYR A 45 -6.49 1.70 6.58
CA TYR A 45 -5.08 2.10 6.57
C TYR A 45 -4.87 3.59 6.83
N ASP A 46 -5.92 4.39 7.12
CA ASP A 46 -5.82 5.83 7.40
C ASP A 46 -4.77 6.15 8.47
N GLN A 47 -4.73 5.37 9.55
CA GLN A 47 -3.76 5.57 10.63
C GLN A 47 -2.31 5.38 10.16
N LEU A 48 -2.09 4.45 9.22
CA LEU A 48 -0.76 4.25 8.60
C LEU A 48 -0.42 5.46 7.73
N ILE A 49 -1.36 5.92 6.91
CA ILE A 49 -1.19 7.07 6.02
C ILE A 49 -0.82 8.32 6.84
N ILE A 50 -1.55 8.61 7.91
CA ILE A 50 -1.26 9.74 8.82
C ILE A 50 0.14 9.63 9.40
N ASN A 51 0.53 8.44 9.86
CA ASN A 51 1.85 8.22 10.46
C ASN A 51 2.97 8.42 9.43
N VAL A 52 2.81 7.85 8.23
CA VAL A 52 3.83 7.93 7.18
C VAL A 52 3.96 9.37 6.67
N THR A 53 2.84 10.06 6.44
CA THR A 53 2.83 11.47 5.97
C THR A 53 3.29 12.47 7.02
N SER A 54 3.08 12.21 8.32
CA SER A 54 3.54 13.10 9.39
C SER A 54 5.04 12.97 9.70
N ASN A 55 5.62 11.77 9.50
CA ASN A 55 7.02 11.52 9.83
C ASN A 55 7.98 11.67 8.65
N ALA A 56 7.49 11.51 7.41
CA ALA A 56 8.35 11.52 6.24
C ALA A 56 8.35 12.89 5.55
N THR A 57 9.55 13.50 5.44
CA THR A 57 9.77 14.71 4.65
C THR A 57 9.83 14.42 3.15
N THR A 58 10.17 13.18 2.77
CA THR A 58 10.20 12.69 1.40
C THR A 58 9.84 11.22 1.43
N LEU A 59 8.84 10.83 0.64
CA LEU A 59 8.39 9.45 0.52
C LEU A 59 8.83 8.91 -0.83
N VAL A 60 9.48 7.76 -0.81
CA VAL A 60 9.83 6.99 -1.99
C VAL A 60 8.82 5.85 -2.13
N PHE A 61 8.39 5.56 -3.34
CA PHE A 61 7.36 4.54 -3.59
C PHE A 61 7.72 3.18 -2.98
N ASN A 62 8.97 2.73 -3.16
CA ASN A 62 9.44 1.46 -2.63
C ASN A 62 9.37 1.41 -1.09
N ASP A 63 9.77 2.48 -0.41
CA ASP A 63 9.73 2.54 1.06
C ASP A 63 8.29 2.52 1.56
N LEU A 64 7.39 3.26 0.91
CA LEU A 64 5.97 3.24 1.21
C LEU A 64 5.39 1.83 1.01
N THR A 65 5.71 1.15 -0.09
CA THR A 65 5.22 -0.22 -0.31
C THR A 65 5.69 -1.18 0.78
N ALA A 66 6.95 -1.06 1.24
CA ALA A 66 7.46 -1.91 2.32
C ALA A 66 6.66 -1.69 3.62
N VAL A 67 6.42 -0.43 3.99
CA VAL A 67 5.65 -0.06 5.19
C VAL A 67 4.21 -0.56 5.11
N VAL A 68 3.58 -0.43 3.95
CA VAL A 68 2.20 -0.89 3.71
C VAL A 68 2.09 -2.42 3.80
N LEU A 69 3.07 -3.15 3.23
CA LEU A 69 3.11 -4.61 3.29
C LEU A 69 3.37 -5.13 4.70
N GLU A 70 4.23 -4.46 5.47
CA GLU A 70 4.45 -4.78 6.88
C GLU A 70 3.16 -4.62 7.70
N GLU A 71 2.43 -3.54 7.46
CA GLU A 71 1.15 -3.28 8.12
C GLU A 71 0.09 -4.33 7.75
N GLU A 72 0.01 -4.73 6.48
CA GLU A 72 -0.87 -5.82 6.04
C GLU A 72 -0.54 -7.13 6.78
N ASN A 73 0.74 -7.51 6.84
CA ASN A 73 1.16 -8.73 7.53
C ASN A 73 0.84 -8.67 9.03
N ARG A 74 1.03 -7.51 9.66
CA ARG A 74 0.68 -7.29 11.07
C ARG A 74 -0.82 -7.45 11.34
N ARG A 75 -1.69 -7.01 10.41
CA ARG A 75 -3.14 -7.17 10.50
C ARG A 75 -3.56 -8.62 10.39
N LYS A 76 -3.09 -9.32 9.34
CA LYS A 76 -3.32 -10.75 9.14
C LYS A 76 -2.94 -11.56 10.39
N ASN A 77 -1.74 -11.31 10.94
CA ASN A 77 -1.28 -11.99 12.16
C ASN A 77 -2.17 -11.71 13.39
N LYS A 78 -2.81 -10.55 13.48
CA LYS A 78 -3.77 -10.26 14.57
C LYS A 78 -5.08 -11.01 14.38
N GLU A 79 -5.58 -11.05 13.14
CA GLU A 79 -6.80 -11.78 12.78
C GLU A 79 -6.65 -13.27 13.05
N ASP A 80 -5.53 -13.89 12.64
CA ASP A 80 -5.22 -15.30 12.92
C ASP A 80 -5.19 -15.60 14.43
N ARG A 81 -4.58 -14.71 15.24
CA ARG A 81 -4.52 -14.88 16.70
C ARG A 81 -5.89 -14.75 17.36
N LEU A 82 -6.74 -13.85 16.88
CA LEU A 82 -8.09 -13.67 17.38
C LEU A 82 -8.97 -14.88 17.01
N ALA A 83 -8.88 -15.36 15.77
CA ALA A 83 -9.58 -16.56 15.32
C ALA A 83 -9.16 -17.81 16.12
N SER A 84 -7.87 -17.93 16.44
CA SER A 84 -7.33 -19.05 17.22
C SER A 84 -7.75 -19.04 18.70
N SER A 85 -8.19 -17.89 19.24
CA SER A 85 -8.56 -17.75 20.65
C SER A 85 -10.04 -18.04 20.93
N GLN A 86 -10.85 -18.30 19.90
CA GLN A 86 -12.28 -18.59 20.00
C GLN A 86 -12.63 -20.07 19.82
N GLN A 87 -11.63 -20.97 19.84
CA GLN A 87 -11.79 -22.41 19.58
C GLN A 87 -11.44 -23.27 20.80
#